data_AF-A0A059JID9-F1
#
_entry.id   AF-A0A059JID9-F1
#
_cell.length_a   1.000
_cell.length_b   1.000
_cell.length_c   1.000
_cell.angle_alpha   90.00
_cell.angle_beta   90.00
_cell.angle_gamma   90.00
#
_symmetry.space_group_name_H-M   'P 1'
#
loop_
_entity.id
_entity.type
_entity.pdbx_description
1 polymer ?
#
loop_
_entity_poly.entity_id
_entity_poly.type
_entity_poly.pdbx_seq_one_letter_code
_entity_poly.pdbx_strand_id
1 'polypeptide(L)'
;MTRRQCSLYKEAVTSDTETDWSRWKFAESLRRCVFFVNLINVLAARCRRFHFDYFEPLDDALILEMPLPTTEQTWRASNEAQWQICREDTQLVRPAPTLQKLMEIDDAGQLDRATLTPLTRIILACARVNLEADWRDG
;
A
#
# COMPACT_ATOMS: atom_id res chain seq x y z
N MET A 1 -2.51 -18.05 1.75
CA MET A 1 -1.26 -18.05 0.94
C MET A 1 -0.53 -16.71 0.98
N THR A 2 -1.23 -15.58 0.86
CA THR A 2 -0.62 -14.24 0.83
C THR A 2 -0.01 -13.88 2.17
N ARG A 3 -0.63 -14.27 3.29
CA ARG A 3 -0.09 -14.08 4.64
C ARG A 3 1.29 -14.73 4.82
N ARG A 4 1.47 -15.96 4.35
CA ARG A 4 2.76 -16.68 4.42
C ARG A 4 3.85 -15.97 3.61
N GLN A 5 3.52 -15.46 2.43
CA GLN A 5 4.46 -14.69 1.62
C GLN A 5 4.83 -13.36 2.29
N CYS A 6 3.85 -12.68 2.88
CA CYS A 6 4.07 -11.46 3.66
C CYS A 6 5.02 -11.71 4.85
N SER A 7 4.85 -12.82 5.57
CA SER A 7 5.77 -13.17 6.67
C SER A 7 7.18 -13.49 6.18
N LEU A 8 7.32 -14.18 5.05
CA LEU A 8 8.63 -14.53 4.47
C LEU A 8 9.40 -13.32 3.95
N TYR A 9 8.69 -12.35 3.37
CA TYR A 9 9.28 -11.17 2.75
C TYR A 9 9.00 -9.89 3.54
N LYS A 10 8.72 -10.00 4.85
CA LYS A 10 8.31 -8.87 5.69
C LYS A 10 9.28 -7.70 5.56
N GLU A 11 10.57 -7.96 5.68
CA GLU A 11 11.62 -6.94 5.55
C GLU A 11 11.61 -6.26 4.18
N ALA A 12 11.42 -7.03 3.11
CA ALA A 12 11.36 -6.50 1.75
C ALA A 12 10.13 -5.60 1.52
N VAL A 13 8.99 -5.91 2.17
CA VAL A 13 7.76 -5.10 2.02
C VAL A 13 7.69 -3.93 2.99
N THR A 14 8.40 -3.94 4.12
CA THR A 14 8.40 -2.84 5.09
C THR A 14 9.55 -1.87 4.92
N SER A 15 10.66 -2.28 4.28
CA SER A 15 11.79 -1.40 4.02
C SER A 15 11.57 -0.52 2.78
N ASP A 16 11.88 0.78 2.93
CA ASP A 16 11.94 1.74 1.82
C ASP A 16 13.36 2.25 1.53
N THR A 17 14.37 1.65 2.19
CA THR A 17 15.77 2.10 2.12
C THR A 17 16.60 1.32 1.09
N GLU A 18 15.97 0.48 0.27
CA GLU A 18 16.69 -0.33 -0.72
C GLU A 18 17.36 0.57 -1.78
N THR A 19 18.63 0.27 -2.05
CA THR A 19 19.49 1.01 -2.98
C THR A 19 19.74 0.23 -4.26
N ASP A 20 19.61 -1.09 -4.23
CA ASP A 20 19.69 -1.92 -5.43
C ASP A 20 18.37 -1.88 -6.21
N TRP A 21 18.43 -1.46 -7.49
CA TRP A 21 17.23 -1.32 -8.32
C TRP A 21 16.44 -2.62 -8.49
N SER A 22 17.12 -3.75 -8.64
CA SER A 22 16.46 -5.05 -8.89
C SER A 22 15.72 -5.53 -7.65
N ARG A 23 16.33 -5.42 -6.48
CA ARG A 23 15.72 -5.73 -5.18
C ARG A 23 14.59 -4.76 -4.87
N TRP A 24 14.79 -3.47 -5.11
CA TRP A 24 13.76 -2.45 -4.93
C TRP A 24 12.55 -2.74 -5.82
N LYS A 25 12.78 -3.08 -7.09
CA LYS A 25 11.71 -3.38 -8.05
C LYS A 25 10.90 -4.61 -7.63
N PHE A 26 11.57 -5.64 -7.11
CA PHE A 26 10.93 -6.81 -6.52
C PHE A 26 10.09 -6.43 -5.30
N ALA A 27 10.68 -5.74 -4.33
CA ALA A 27 10.03 -5.29 -3.10
C ALA A 27 8.80 -4.41 -3.38
N GLU A 28 8.93 -3.40 -4.25
CA GLU A 28 7.83 -2.51 -4.64
C GLU A 28 6.71 -3.27 -5.36
N SER A 29 7.06 -4.22 -6.23
CA SER A 29 6.05 -5.05 -6.92
C SER A 29 5.30 -5.94 -5.92
N LEU A 30 6.02 -6.50 -4.94
CA LEU A 30 5.41 -7.29 -3.88
C LEU A 30 4.50 -6.43 -2.98
N ARG A 31 4.94 -5.24 -2.57
CA ARG A 31 4.12 -4.27 -1.82
C ARG A 31 2.81 -3.95 -2.54
N ARG A 32 2.89 -3.64 -3.84
CA ARG A 32 1.70 -3.37 -4.68
C ARG A 32 0.75 -4.56 -4.73
N CYS A 33 1.28 -5.78 -4.87
CA CYS A 33 0.46 -6.99 -4.84
C CYS A 33 -0.25 -7.17 -3.50
N VAL A 34 0.44 -6.94 -2.38
CA VAL A 34 -0.15 -7.06 -1.04
C VAL A 34 -1.28 -6.05 -0.84
N PHE A 35 -1.07 -4.77 -1.20
CA PHE A 35 -2.15 -3.76 -1.16
C PHE A 35 -3.32 -4.10 -2.09
N PHE A 36 -3.04 -4.68 -3.26
CA PHE A 36 -4.09 -5.07 -4.21
C PHE A 36 -4.94 -6.25 -3.68
N VAL A 37 -4.31 -7.25 -3.07
CA VAL A 37 -5.03 -8.34 -2.39
C VAL A 37 -5.87 -7.79 -1.25
N ASN A 38 -5.33 -6.85 -0.46
CA ASN A 38 -6.09 -6.19 0.62
C ASN A 38 -7.33 -5.47 0.07
N LEU A 39 -7.18 -4.71 -1.02
CA LEU A 39 -8.29 -4.02 -1.68
C LEU A 39 -9.38 -4.99 -2.13
N ILE A 40 -8.99 -6.09 -2.78
CA ILE A 40 -9.94 -7.12 -3.22
C ILE A 40 -10.67 -7.72 -2.02
N ASN A 41 -9.96 -8.05 -0.95
CA ASN A 41 -10.54 -8.64 0.26
C ASN A 41 -11.60 -7.72 0.87
N VAL A 42 -11.27 -6.45 1.11
CA VAL A 42 -12.19 -5.47 1.70
C VAL A 42 -13.41 -5.26 0.79
N LEU A 43 -13.21 -5.02 -0.50
CA LEU A 43 -14.32 -4.74 -1.42
C LEU A 43 -15.25 -5.95 -1.56
N ALA A 44 -14.71 -7.15 -1.67
CA ALA A 44 -15.52 -8.33 -1.87
C ALA A 44 -16.20 -8.82 -0.57
N ALA A 45 -15.59 -8.61 0.60
CA ALA A 45 -16.28 -8.72 1.88
C ALA A 45 -17.48 -7.75 1.91
N ARG A 46 -17.29 -6.50 1.48
CA ARG A 46 -18.36 -5.50 1.45
C ARG A 46 -19.49 -5.84 0.49
N CYS A 47 -19.16 -6.42 -0.67
CA CYS A 47 -20.15 -6.86 -1.65
C CYS A 47 -20.80 -8.22 -1.29
N ARG A 48 -20.42 -8.87 -0.17
CA ARG A 48 -20.84 -10.24 0.18
C ARG A 48 -20.56 -11.26 -0.93
N ARG A 49 -19.51 -11.03 -1.71
CA ARG A 49 -19.20 -11.81 -2.93
C ARG A 49 -18.21 -12.95 -2.70
N PHE A 50 -17.52 -12.98 -1.56
CA PHE A 50 -16.67 -14.11 -1.21
C PHE A 50 -17.39 -15.09 -0.28
N HIS A 51 -17.18 -16.37 -0.57
CA HIS A 51 -17.37 -17.44 0.40
C HIS A 51 -16.30 -17.28 1.49
N PHE A 52 -16.66 -17.48 2.76
CA PHE A 52 -15.75 -17.31 3.91
C PHE A 52 -14.43 -18.10 3.75
N ASP A 53 -14.44 -19.21 3.00
CA ASP A 53 -13.26 -20.05 2.77
C ASP A 53 -12.15 -19.40 1.93
N TYR A 54 -12.45 -18.32 1.21
CA TYR A 54 -11.46 -17.56 0.42
C TYR A 54 -10.97 -16.30 1.15
N PHE A 55 -11.58 -15.96 2.29
CA PHE A 55 -11.18 -14.81 3.07
C PHE A 55 -9.96 -15.17 3.93
N GLU A 56 -8.80 -14.69 3.51
CA GLU A 56 -7.59 -14.68 4.34
C GLU A 56 -7.35 -13.25 4.80
N PRO A 57 -7.69 -12.90 6.07
CA PRO A 57 -7.36 -11.58 6.59
C PRO A 57 -5.85 -11.40 6.51
N LEU A 58 -5.41 -10.30 5.91
CA LEU A 58 -3.99 -9.94 5.96
C LEU A 58 -3.66 -9.52 7.39
N ASP A 59 -2.38 -9.47 7.72
CA ASP A 59 -1.95 -8.91 9.00
C ASP A 59 -2.23 -7.39 8.94
N ASP A 60 -3.24 -6.92 9.66
CA ASP A 60 -3.67 -5.51 9.60
C ASP A 60 -2.53 -4.56 10.01
N ALA A 61 -1.71 -4.98 10.97
CA ALA A 61 -0.53 -4.22 11.39
C ALA A 61 0.46 -4.09 10.21
N LEU A 62 0.65 -5.15 9.43
CA LEU A 62 1.50 -5.10 8.25
C LEU A 62 0.97 -4.10 7.20
N ILE A 63 -0.33 -4.11 6.92
CA ILE A 63 -0.93 -3.19 5.92
C ILE A 63 -0.82 -1.73 6.37
N LEU A 64 -0.95 -1.47 7.67
CA LEU A 64 -0.82 -0.14 8.25
C LEU A 64 0.62 0.37 8.27
N GLU A 65 1.59 -0.50 8.55
CA GLU A 65 3.01 -0.18 8.67
C GLU A 65 3.77 -0.19 7.34
N MET A 66 3.25 -0.86 6.31
CA MET A 66 3.88 -0.90 4.99
C MET A 66 3.95 0.50 4.36
N PRO A 67 5.11 0.88 3.78
CA PRO A 67 5.20 2.11 3.00
C PRO A 67 4.24 2.08 1.82
N LEU A 68 3.54 3.19 1.58
CA LEU A 68 2.65 3.29 0.45
C LEU A 68 3.41 3.11 -0.87
N PRO A 69 2.78 2.52 -1.90
CA PRO A 69 3.42 2.32 -3.20
C PRO A 69 3.94 3.65 -3.76
N THR A 70 5.08 3.60 -4.44
CA THR A 70 5.67 4.78 -5.07
C THR A 70 4.82 5.25 -6.26
N THR A 71 5.24 6.33 -6.92
CA THR A 71 4.57 6.82 -8.14
C THR A 71 4.64 5.76 -9.26
N GLU A 72 3.66 5.81 -10.17
CA GLU A 72 3.63 4.91 -11.32
C GLU A 72 4.84 5.09 -12.23
N GLN A 73 5.36 6.32 -12.34
CA GLN A 73 6.56 6.65 -13.10
C GLN A 73 7.80 5.93 -12.55
N THR A 74 8.05 6.04 -11.25
CA THR A 74 9.18 5.38 -10.59
C THR A 74 9.08 3.86 -10.69
N TRP A 75 7.88 3.28 -10.53
CA TRP A 75 7.69 1.85 -10.74
C TRP A 75 7.88 1.44 -12.20
N ARG A 76 7.45 2.22 -13.19
CA ARG A 76 7.59 1.87 -14.62
C ARG A 76 8.98 2.10 -15.20
N ALA A 77 9.93 2.64 -14.44
CA ALA A 77 11.32 2.77 -14.87
C ALA A 77 11.85 1.44 -15.43
N SER A 78 12.42 1.49 -16.64
CA SER A 78 12.87 0.29 -17.37
C SER A 78 14.33 -0.07 -17.05
N ASN A 79 15.06 0.82 -16.39
CA ASN A 79 16.44 0.63 -15.96
C ASN A 79 16.73 1.44 -14.70
N GLU A 80 17.86 1.15 -14.06
CA GLU A 80 18.32 1.80 -12.84
C GLU A 80 18.52 3.31 -12.98
N ALA A 81 19.04 3.79 -14.11
CA ALA A 81 19.25 5.23 -14.32
C ALA A 81 17.93 6.01 -14.35
N GLN A 82 16.92 5.50 -15.07
CA GLN A 82 15.57 6.07 -15.08
C GLN A 82 14.92 6.03 -13.70
N TRP A 83 15.14 4.93 -12.96
CA TRP A 83 14.62 4.78 -11.61
C TRP A 83 15.19 5.83 -10.66
N GLN A 84 16.50 6.08 -10.69
CA GLN A 84 17.15 7.10 -9.86
C GLN A 84 16.59 8.50 -10.15
N ILE A 85 16.46 8.87 -11.43
CA ILE A 85 15.89 10.17 -11.83
C ILE A 85 14.46 10.32 -11.28
N CYS A 86 13.59 9.33 -11.51
CA CYS A 86 12.22 9.38 -11.00
C CYS A 86 12.16 9.38 -9.46
N ARG A 87 13.10 8.71 -8.81
CA ARG A 87 13.18 8.64 -7.34
C ARG A 87 13.63 9.98 -6.74
N GLU A 88 14.56 10.68 -7.36
CA GLU A 88 14.98 12.04 -6.97
C GLU A 88 13.83 13.05 -7.10
N ASP A 89 13.12 13.02 -8.24
CA ASP A 89 11.93 13.86 -8.47
C ASP A 89 10.83 13.56 -7.43
N THR A 90 10.70 12.30 -7.01
CA THR A 90 9.70 11.87 -6.02
C THR A 90 10.15 12.14 -4.58
N GLN A 91 11.45 12.05 -4.26
CA GLN A 91 11.99 12.26 -2.91
C GLN A 91 11.83 13.70 -2.41
N LEU A 92 11.80 14.67 -3.33
CA LEU A 92 11.45 16.06 -3.02
C LEU A 92 10.03 16.21 -2.43
N VAL A 93 9.19 15.17 -2.49
CA VAL A 93 7.77 15.19 -2.09
C VAL A 93 7.47 14.49 -0.75
N ARG A 94 8.46 13.87 -0.06
CA ARG A 94 8.47 13.27 1.32
C ARG A 94 8.87 11.77 1.32
N PRO A 95 9.42 11.24 2.44
CA PRO A 95 9.54 9.78 2.62
C PRO A 95 8.16 9.13 2.44
N ALA A 96 8.12 7.94 1.81
CA ALA A 96 6.88 7.23 1.53
C ALA A 96 6.07 7.06 2.82
N PRO A 97 4.94 7.77 3.01
CA PRO A 97 4.16 7.64 4.23
C PRO A 97 3.62 6.21 4.30
N THR A 98 3.53 5.67 5.51
CA THR A 98 2.78 4.44 5.74
C THR A 98 1.29 4.74 5.66
N LEU A 99 0.46 3.72 5.45
CA LEU A 99 -0.99 3.93 5.44
C LEU A 99 -1.48 4.51 6.77
N GLN A 100 -0.91 4.08 7.90
CA GLN A 100 -1.19 4.63 9.22
C GLN A 100 -0.96 6.15 9.28
N LYS A 101 0.23 6.62 8.88
CA LYS A 101 0.54 8.07 8.88
C LYS A 101 -0.36 8.85 7.93
N LEU A 102 -0.71 8.27 6.79
CA LEU A 102 -1.61 8.92 5.85
C LEU A 102 -3.01 9.10 6.46
N MET A 103 -3.50 8.11 7.19
CA MET A 103 -4.78 8.17 7.89
C MET A 103 -4.77 9.22 9.00
N GLU A 104 -3.69 9.30 9.79
CA GLU A 104 -3.52 10.34 10.83
C GLU A 104 -3.58 11.77 10.25
N ILE A 105 -2.96 12.01 9.09
CA ILE A 105 -2.98 13.31 8.42
C ILE A 105 -4.38 13.61 7.84
N ASP A 106 -5.08 12.60 7.31
CA ASP A 106 -6.46 12.72 6.82
C ASP A 106 -7.43 13.01 7.97
N ASP A 107 -7.28 12.34 9.12
CA ASP A 107 -8.08 12.56 10.34
C ASP A 107 -7.87 13.98 10.91
N ALA A 108 -6.66 14.52 10.80
CA ALA A 108 -6.36 15.90 11.17
C ALA A 108 -6.94 16.94 10.18
N GLY A 109 -7.54 16.51 9.07
CA GLY A 109 -8.08 17.40 8.03
C GLY A 109 -7.00 18.15 7.24
N GLN A 110 -5.74 17.69 7.30
CA GLN A 110 -4.58 18.34 6.70
C GLN A 110 -4.20 17.75 5.34
N LEU A 111 -4.92 16.73 4.88
CA LEU A 111 -4.61 16.00 3.66
C LEU A 111 -5.33 16.58 2.44
N ASP A 112 -4.59 17.18 1.51
CA ASP A 112 -5.11 17.46 0.18
C ASP A 112 -5.12 16.17 -0.66
N ARG A 113 -6.29 15.53 -0.75
CA ARG A 113 -6.48 14.27 -1.48
C ARG A 113 -6.21 14.39 -2.98
N ALA A 114 -6.26 15.59 -3.57
CA ALA A 114 -5.99 15.81 -4.99
C ALA A 114 -4.50 15.60 -5.34
N THR A 115 -3.61 15.81 -4.37
CA THR A 115 -2.15 15.65 -4.52
C THR A 115 -1.70 14.19 -4.50
N LEU A 116 -2.56 13.28 -4.02
CA LEU A 116 -2.25 11.87 -3.90
C LEU A 116 -2.26 11.18 -5.27
N THR A 117 -1.38 10.19 -5.42
CA THR A 117 -1.44 9.30 -6.59
C THR A 117 -2.78 8.55 -6.63
N PRO A 118 -3.28 8.16 -7.81
CA PRO A 118 -4.52 7.39 -7.92
C PRO A 118 -4.52 6.11 -7.08
N LEU A 119 -3.40 5.38 -7.04
CA LEU A 119 -3.28 4.16 -6.24
C LEU A 119 -3.35 4.46 -4.74
N THR A 120 -2.64 5.49 -4.27
CA THR A 120 -2.70 5.90 -2.86
C THR A 120 -4.11 6.32 -2.45
N ARG A 121 -4.85 7.03 -3.31
CA ARG A 121 -6.25 7.41 -3.05
C ARG A 121 -7.15 6.19 -2.87
N ILE A 122 -6.99 5.18 -3.73
CA ILE A 122 -7.78 3.95 -3.65
C ILE A 122 -7.46 3.18 -2.36
N ILE A 123 -6.19 3.08 -1.99
CA ILE A 123 -5.77 2.42 -0.74
C ILE A 123 -6.38 3.13 0.47
N LEU A 124 -6.30 4.47 0.53
CA LEU A 124 -6.88 5.25 1.62
C LEU A 124 -8.42 5.09 1.68
N ALA A 125 -9.10 5.19 0.54
CA ALA A 125 -10.56 5.00 0.48
C ALA A 125 -10.97 3.61 0.95
N CYS A 126 -10.22 2.57 0.55
CA CYS A 126 -10.45 1.20 0.98
C CYS A 126 -10.28 1.04 2.50
N ALA A 127 -9.24 1.65 3.08
CA ALA A 127 -9.01 1.60 4.53
C ALA A 127 -10.18 2.23 5.30
N ARG A 128 -10.72 3.36 4.80
CA ARG A 128 -11.89 4.02 5.40
C ARG A 128 -13.16 3.17 5.32
N VAL A 129 -13.42 2.52 4.18
CA VAL A 129 -14.58 1.64 4.01
C VAL A 129 -14.52 0.44 4.97
N ASN A 130 -13.32 -0.08 5.25
CA ASN A 130 -13.15 -1.16 6.21
C ASN A 130 -13.48 -0.69 7.64
N LEU A 131 -12.97 0.48 8.05
CA LEU A 131 -13.24 1.04 9.37
C LEU A 131 -14.72 1.37 9.60
N GLU A 132 -15.43 1.90 8.60
CA GLU A 132 -16.86 2.19 8.72
C GLU A 132 -17.75 0.94 8.90
N ALA A 133 -17.25 -0.24 8.50
CA ALA A 133 -17.96 -1.50 8.67
C ALA A 133 -17.92 -2.00 10.13
N ASP A 134 -16.76 -1.87 10.80
CA ASP A 134 -16.60 -2.27 12.21
C ASP A 134 -17.58 -1.55 13.16
N TRP A 135 -18.02 -0.33 12.82
CA TRP A 135 -19.00 0.42 13.62
C TRP A 135 -20.46 0.03 13.40
N ARG A 136 -20.79 -0.74 12.34
CA ARG A 136 -22.19 -1.09 12.01
C ARG A 136 -22.59 -2.51 12.38
N ASP A 137 -21.63 -3.35 12.77
CA ASP A 137 -21.86 -4.74 13.18
C ASP A 137 -21.81 -4.93 14.71
N GLY A 138 -21.87 -3.84 15.49
CA GLY A 138 -21.94 -3.81 16.97
C GLY A 138 -23.33 -3.48 17.51
#